data_AF-A0ABD5DW77-F1
#
_entry.id   AF-A0ABD5DW77-F1
#
_cell.length_a   1.000
_cell.length_b   1.000
_cell.length_c   1.000
_cell.angle_alpha   90.00
_cell.angle_beta   90.00
_cell.angle_gamma   90.00
#
_symmetry.space_group_name_H-M   'P 1'
#
loop_
_entity.id
_entity.type
_entity.pdbx_description
1 polymer ?
#
loop_
_entity_poly.entity_id
_entity_poly.type
_entity_poly.pdbx_seq_one_letter_code
_entity_poly.pdbx_strand_id
1 'polypeptide(L)' 'EAITAIRNAYKLLYRSGKTLEEAKPEIAELAAQHPEVQLFVDFFARATRGLIR' A
#
# COMPACT_ATOMS: atom_id res chain seq x y z
N GLU A 1 4.55 4.18 15.78
CA GLU A 1 5.22 4.07 14.45
C GLU A 1 4.33 3.41 13.40
N ALA A 2 3.63 2.32 13.73
CA ALA A 2 2.67 1.63 12.84
C ALA A 2 1.67 2.55 12.11
N ILE A 3 0.99 3.46 12.83
CA ILE A 3 0.02 4.41 12.24
C ILE A 3 0.68 5.30 11.15
N THR A 4 1.94 5.67 11.36
CA THR A 4 2.68 6.47 10.37
C THR A 4 3.00 5.66 9.13
N ALA A 5 3.40 4.39 9.28
CA ALA A 5 3.63 3.49 8.15
C ALA A 5 2.35 3.27 7.32
N ILE A 6 1.22 2.99 7.98
CA ILE A 6 -0.10 2.86 7.31
C ILE A 6 -0.47 4.13 6.55
N ARG A 7 -0.25 5.30 7.16
CA ARG A 7 -0.52 6.60 6.51
C ARG A 7 0.40 6.86 5.32
N ASN A 8 1.65 6.40 5.37
CA ASN A 8 2.57 6.50 4.24
C ASN A 8 2.11 5.60 3.08
N ALA A 9 1.72 4.36 3.34
CA ALA A 9 1.12 3.48 2.33
C ALA A 9 -0.13 4.12 1.70
N TYR A 10 -1.02 4.70 2.50
CA TYR A 10 -2.21 5.41 2.00
C TYR A 10 -1.86 6.60 1.11
N LYS A 11 -0.89 7.42 1.52
CA LYS A 11 -0.41 8.54 0.68
C LYS A 11 0.17 8.02 -0.64
N LEU A 12 0.87 6.89 -0.61
CA LEU A 12 1.43 6.28 -1.79
C LEU A 12 0.35 5.85 -2.79
N LEU A 13 -0.78 5.35 -2.31
CA LEU A 13 -1.90 4.92 -3.15
C LEU A 13 -2.73 6.07 -3.72
N TYR A 14 -2.95 7.12 -2.94
CA TYR A 14 -3.97 8.14 -3.25
C TYR A 14 -3.43 9.55 -3.49
N ARG A 15 -2.19 9.85 -3.09
CA ARG A 15 -1.63 11.21 -3.13
C ARG A 15 -0.31 11.33 -3.89
N SER A 16 0.32 10.22 -4.25
CA SER A 16 1.58 10.21 -5.00
C SER A 16 1.40 10.47 -6.50
N GLY A 17 0.17 10.38 -7.02
CA GLY A 17 -0.11 10.40 -8.46
C GLY A 17 0.26 9.10 -9.18
N LYS A 18 0.83 8.10 -8.48
CA LYS A 18 1.23 6.82 -9.04
C LYS A 18 0.02 5.92 -9.33
N THR A 19 0.18 5.07 -10.33
CA THR A 19 -0.72 3.95 -10.57
C THR A 19 -0.56 2.89 -9.48
N LEU A 20 -1.54 1.98 -9.37
CA LEU A 20 -1.47 0.91 -8.38
C LEU A 20 -0.25 0.01 -8.60
N GLU A 21 0.09 -0.30 -9.86
CA GLU A 21 1.23 -1.15 -10.18
C GLU A 21 2.57 -0.51 -9.79
N GLU A 22 2.70 0.81 -9.92
CA GLU A 22 3.87 1.56 -9.45
C GLU A 22 3.94 1.62 -7.92
N ALA A 23 2.80 1.73 -7.23
CA ALA A 23 2.76 1.83 -5.78
C ALA A 23 2.98 0.49 -5.06
N LYS A 24 2.62 -0.64 -5.68
CA LYS A 24 2.79 -1.99 -5.11
C LYS A 24 4.21 -2.30 -4.62
N PRO A 25 5.29 -2.14 -5.40
CA PRO A 25 6.64 -2.47 -4.95
C PRO A 25 7.09 -1.63 -3.75
N GLU A 26 6.79 -0.33 -3.75
CA GLU A 26 7.12 0.56 -2.63
C GLU A 26 6.35 0.21 -1.35
N ILE A 27 5.09 -0.23 -1.46
CA ILE A 27 4.32 -0.72 -0.32
C ILE A 27 4.85 -2.05 0.19
N ALA A 28 5.35 -2.93 -0.69
CA ALA A 28 5.99 -4.18 -0.30
C ALA A 28 7.32 -3.93 0.45
N GLU A 29 8.12 -2.98 0.00
CA GLU A 29 9.33 -2.54 0.71
C GLU A 29 8.98 -1.96 2.10
N LEU A 30 7.91 -1.17 2.18
CA LEU A 30 7.43 -0.63 3.46
C LEU A 30 6.91 -1.74 4.38
N ALA A 31 6.27 -2.78 3.82
CA ALA A 31 5.80 -3.95 4.57
C ALA A 31 6.94 -4.80 5.13
N ALA A 32 8.08 -4.86 4.45
CA ALA A 32 9.27 -5.54 4.97
C ALA A 32 9.81 -4.88 6.26
N GLN A 33 9.61 -3.57 6.42
CA GLN A 33 10.02 -2.81 7.60
C GLN A 33 8.91 -2.71 8.66
N HIS A 34 7.64 -2.70 8.21
CA HIS A 34 6.46 -2.51 9.04
C HIS A 34 5.42 -3.61 8.72
N PRO A 35 5.37 -4.69 9.53
CA PRO A 35 4.50 -5.83 9.28
C PRO A 35 3.01 -5.48 9.16
N GLU A 36 2.57 -4.38 9.77
CA GLU A 36 1.17 -3.92 9.71
C GLU A 36 0.77 -3.47 8.30
N VAL A 37 1.73 -3.09 7.46
CA VAL A 37 1.51 -2.70 6.06
C VAL A 37 1.31 -3.92 5.15
N GLN A 38 1.70 -5.13 5.59
CA GLN A 38 1.51 -6.36 4.83
C GLN A 38 0.06 -6.60 4.42
N LEU A 39 -0.90 -6.14 5.23
CA LEU A 39 -2.34 -6.22 4.92
C LEU A 39 -2.72 -5.54 3.61
N PHE A 40 -2.01 -4.48 3.18
CA PHE A 40 -2.22 -3.86 1.87
C PHE A 40 -1.79 -4.78 0.73
N VAL A 41 -0.61 -5.40 0.86
CA VAL A 41 -0.07 -6.33 -0.13
C VAL A 41 -0.99 -7.54 -0.30
N ASP A 42 -1.41 -8.14 0.82
CA ASP A 42 -2.32 -9.28 0.84
C ASP A 42 -3.70 -8.93 0.30
N PHE A 43 -4.13 -7.67 0.48
CA PHE A 43 -5.38 -7.17 -0.10
C PHE A 43 -5.25 -7.05 -1.63
N PHE A 44 -4.16 -6.50 -2.15
CA PHE A 44 -3.97 -6.37 -3.61
C PHE A 44 -3.97 -7.71 -4.33
N ALA A 45 -3.45 -8.78 -3.70
CA ALA A 45 -3.46 -10.12 -4.27
C ALA A 45 -4.88 -10.72 -4.36
N ARG A 46 -5.82 -10.28 -3.50
CA ARG A 46 -7.20 -10.79 -3.44
C ARG A 46 -8.21 -9.87 -4.13
N ALA A 47 -7.86 -8.62 -4.36
CA ALA A 47 -8.76 -7.62 -4.92
C ALA A 47 -9.08 -7.92 -6.39
N THR A 48 -10.33 -8.30 -6.66
CA THR A 48 -10.84 -8.55 -8.02
C THR A 48 -11.48 -7.32 -8.65
N ARG A 49 -11.76 -6.29 -7.85
CA ARG A 49 -12.20 -4.97 -8.29
C ARG A 49 -11.10 -3.94 -7.99
N GLY A 50 -11.02 -2.90 -8.81
CA GLY A 50 -10.10 -1.79 -8.59
C GLY A 50 -10.34 -1.10 -7.24
N LEU A 51 -9.33 -0.39 -6.76
CA LEU A 51 -9.43 0.44 -5.55
C LEU A 51 -10.45 1.57 -5.77
N ILE A 52 -11.19 1.92 -4.71
CA ILE A 52 -11.97 3.16 -4.66
C ILE A 52 -11.02 4.35 -4.87
N ARG A 53 -11.38 5.33 -5.70
CA ARG A 53 -10.59 6.55 -5.93
C ARG A 53 -11.47 7.78 -5.82
#